data_AF-A0A970B3L5-F1
#
_entry.id   AF-A0A970B3L5-F1
#
_cell.length_a   1.000
_cell.length_b   1.000
_cell.length_c   1.000
_cell.angle_alpha   90.00
_cell.angle_beta   90.00
_cell.angle_gamma   90.00
#
_symmetry.space_group_name_H-M   'P 1'
#
loop_
_entity.id
_entity.type
_entity.pdbx_description
1 polymer ?
#
loop_
_entity_poly.entity_id
_entity_poly.type
_entity_poly.pdbx_seq_one_letter_code
_entity_poly.pdbx_strand_id
1 'polypeptide(L)' 'MRAWTTWRHKRAQQKTVRILSGLDCRTLKDIGVAPGEIESIVYGNPRDRIRPYRDGWQVRGGL' A
#
# COMPACT_ATOMS: atom_id res chain seq x y z
N MET A 1 17.62 -18.50 -8.69
CA MET A 1 17.18 -18.51 -7.27
C MET A 1 16.35 -17.25 -6.95
N ARG A 2 15.04 -17.24 -7.25
CA ARG A 2 14.13 -16.10 -6.93
C ARG A 2 12.89 -16.52 -6.13
N ALA A 3 12.55 -17.81 -6.10
CA ALA A 3 11.39 -18.31 -5.38
C ALA A 3 11.50 -18.14 -3.85
N TRP A 4 12.71 -18.31 -3.30
CA TRP A 4 12.97 -18.15 -1.87
C TRP A 4 12.76 -16.72 -1.38
N THR A 5 13.23 -15.72 -2.13
CA THR A 5 13.04 -14.31 -1.80
C THR A 5 11.58 -13.93 -1.87
N THR A 6 10.85 -14.37 -2.90
CA THR A 6 9.40 -14.13 -3.03
C THR A 6 8.61 -14.76 -1.89
N TRP A 7 8.95 -15.99 -1.50
CA TRP A 7 8.30 -16.66 -0.36
C TRP A 7 8.56 -15.92 0.96
N ARG A 8 9.79 -15.47 1.21
CA ARG A 8 10.13 -14.66 2.38
C ARG A 8 9.36 -13.34 2.41
N HIS A 9 9.26 -12.64 1.28
CA HIS A 9 8.48 -11.40 1.17
C HIS A 9 7.00 -11.62 1.47
N LYS A 10 6.37 -12.67 0.92
CA LYS A 10 4.97 -13.00 1.23
C LYS A 10 4.75 -13.27 2.71
N ARG A 11 5.65 -14.01 3.36
CA ARG A 11 5.56 -14.25 4.81
C ARG A 11 5.74 -12.99 5.63
N ALA A 12 6.63 -12.08 5.22
CA ALA A 12 6.79 -10.80 5.89
C ALA A 12 5.50 -9.97 5.81
N GLN A 13 4.90 -9.87 4.62
CA GLN A 13 3.62 -9.18 4.40
C GLN A 13 2.49 -9.75 5.27
N GLN A 14 2.33 -11.08 5.31
CA GLN A 14 1.31 -11.72 6.15
C GLN A 14 1.51 -11.43 7.65
N LYS A 15 2.76 -11.36 8.11
CA LYS A 15 3.07 -10.95 9.49
C LYS A 15 2.67 -9.50 9.74
N THR A 16 2.98 -8.60 8.81
CA THR A 16 2.60 -7.18 8.92
C THR A 16 1.09 -7.00 9.02
N VAL A 17 0.31 -7.69 8.18
CA VAL A 17 -1.16 -7.66 8.27
C VAL A 17 -1.63 -8.09 9.66
N ARG A 18 -1.14 -9.23 10.18
CA ARG A 18 -1.54 -9.71 11.51
C ARG A 18 -1.20 -8.74 12.64
N ILE A 19 -0.04 -8.11 12.57
CA ILE A 19 0.39 -7.12 13.58
C ILE A 19 -0.55 -5.91 13.53
N LEU A 20 -0.80 -5.36 12.34
CA LEU A 20 -1.66 -4.18 12.18
C LEU A 20 -3.12 -4.49 12.52
N SER A 21 -3.64 -5.65 12.12
CA SER A 21 -5.01 -6.08 12.45
C SER A 21 -5.20 -6.36 13.95
N GLY A 22 -4.12 -6.57 14.70
CA GLY A 22 -4.16 -6.70 16.16
C GLY A 22 -4.10 -5.37 16.92
N LEU A 23 -3.86 -4.25 16.23
CA LEU A 23 -3.88 -2.92 16.84
C LEU A 23 -5.31 -2.44 17.06
N ASP A 24 -5.51 -1.69 18.13
CA ASP A 24 -6.79 -0.99 18.37
C ASP A 24 -7.05 0.02 17.24
N CYS A 25 -8.32 0.21 16.88
CA CYS A 25 -8.79 1.23 15.96
C CYS A 25 -8.24 2.63 16.28
N ARG A 26 -8.07 2.98 17.56
CA ARG A 26 -7.45 4.27 17.96
C ARG A 26 -5.99 4.36 17.53
N THR A 27 -5.22 3.30 17.76
CA THR A 27 -3.80 3.25 17.36
C THR A 27 -3.66 3.26 15.85
N LEU A 28 -4.53 2.54 15.13
CA LEU A 28 -4.59 2.59 13.67
C LEU A 28 -4.91 3.99 13.16
N LYS A 29 -5.84 4.70 13.81
CA LYS A 29 -6.20 6.07 13.47
C LYS A 29 -5.06 7.06 13.72
N ASP A 30 -4.28 6.87 14.79
CA ASP A 30 -3.12 7.72 15.12
C ASP A 30 -2.05 7.68 14.02
N ILE A 31 -1.83 6.50 13.44
CA ILE A 31 -0.93 6.31 12.29
C ILE A 31 -1.63 6.58 10.93
N GLY A 32 -2.87 7.06 10.94
CA GLY A 32 -3.62 7.43 9.73
C GLY A 32 -4.06 6.25 8.87
N VAL A 33 -4.20 5.05 9.43
CA VAL A 33 -4.57 3.83 8.70
C VAL A 33 -5.98 3.39 9.12
N ALA A 34 -6.87 3.14 8.17
CA ALA A 34 -8.13 2.46 8.47
C ALA A 34 -7.93 0.93 8.50
N PRO A 35 -8.67 0.17 9.33
CA PRO A 35 -8.56 -1.30 9.38
C PRO A 35 -8.76 -1.97 8.01
N GLY A 36 -9.64 -1.43 7.16
CA GLY A 36 -9.88 -1.91 5.79
C GLY A 36 -8.75 -1.59 4.80
N GLU A 37 -7.84 -0.67 5.13
CA GLU A 37 -6.72 -0.27 4.27
C GLU A 37 -5.45 -1.09 4.52
N ILE A 38 -5.37 -1.82 5.63
CA ILE A 38 -4.20 -2.61 6.02
C ILE A 38 -3.74 -3.54 4.90
N GLU A 39 -4.65 -4.29 4.29
CA GLU A 39 -4.30 -5.22 3.20
C GLU A 39 -3.86 -4.48 1.93
N SER A 40 -4.51 -3.34 1.61
CA SER A 40 -4.16 -2.51 0.47
C SER A 40 -2.76 -1.90 0.61
N ILE A 41 -2.40 -1.42 1.81
CA ILE A 41 -1.08 -0.86 2.09
C ILE A 41 0.01 -1.94 2.04
N VAL A 42 -0.27 -3.13 2.59
CA VAL A 42 0.74 -4.19 2.73
C VAL A 42 0.97 -4.97 1.44
N TYR A 43 -0.08 -5.27 0.69
CA TYR A 43 0.01 -6.00 -0.57
C TYR A 43 0.11 -5.08 -1.80
N GLY A 44 -0.19 -3.79 -1.63
CA GLY A 44 -0.32 -2.80 -2.69
C GLY A 44 -1.74 -2.78 -3.27
N ASN A 45 -2.22 -1.59 -3.67
CA ASN A 45 -3.49 -1.51 -4.38
C ASN A 45 -3.26 -1.96 -5.84
N PRO A 46 -4.09 -2.87 -6.39
CA PRO A 46 -4.05 -3.16 -7.82
C PRO A 46 -4.18 -1.90 -8.69
N ARG A 47 -4.87 -0.87 -8.19
CA ARG A 47 -4.99 0.44 -8.83
C ARG A 47 -3.70 1.25 -8.86
N ASP A 48 -2.74 1.02 -7.96
CA ASP A 48 -1.43 1.69 -8.00
C ASP A 48 -0.58 1.20 -9.19
N ARG A 49 -0.87 -0.01 -9.71
CA ARG A 49 -0.29 -0.49 -10.97
C ARG A 49 -0.92 0.13 -12.20
N ILE A 50 -2.13 0.68 -12.07
CA ILE A 50 -2.73 1.48 -13.13
C ILE A 50 -1.98 2.81 -13.10
N ARG A 51 -0.99 2.97 -13.98
CA ARG A 51 -0.36 4.27 -14.22
C ARG A 51 -1.52 5.24 -14.48
N PRO A 52 -1.81 6.21 -13.60
CA PRO A 52 -2.88 7.15 -13.87
C PRO A 52 -2.52 7.79 -15.21
N TYR A 53 -3.46 7.74 -16.14
CA TYR A 53 -3.35 8.47 -17.39
C TYR A 53 -3.22 9.96 -17.01
N ARG A 54 -1.99 10.43 -16.89
CA ARG A 54 -1.65 11.84 -16.70
C ARG A 54 -1.64 12.44 -18.09
N ASP A 55 -2.69 13.19 -18.40
CA ASP A 55 -2.75 13.99 -19.61
C ASP A 55 -1.58 14.99 -19.59
N GLY A 56 -0.66 14.84 -20.55
CA GLY A 56 0.66 15.47 -20.57
C GLY A 56 0.69 16.92 -21.03
N TRP A 57 -0.45 17.63 -21.04
CA TRP A 57 -0.58 18.91 -21.75
C TRP A 57 -0.73 20.17 -20.90
N GLN A 58 -0.67 20.10 -19.57
CA GLN A 58 -0.59 21.33 -18.76
C GLN A 58 0.84 21.88 -18.67
N VAL A 59 1.40 22.24 -19.83
CA VAL A 59 2.50 23.18 -19.92
C VAL A 59 1.95 24.61 -19.82
N ARG A 60 2.24 25.23 -18.68
CA ARG A 60 2.46 26.66 -18.44
C ARG A 60 2.13 27.59 -19.63
N GLY A 61 1.03 28.33 -19.51
CA GLY A 61 0.78 29.56 -20.27
C GLY A 61 0.20 30.60 -19.32
N GLY A 62 1.08 31.37 -18.68
CA GLY A 62 0.69 32.35 -17.68
C GLY A 62 1.82 33.33 -17.42
N LEU A 63 2.03 34.22 -18.39
CA LEU A 63 2.56 35.58 -18.24
C LEU A 63 2.12 36.40 -19.46
#